data_AF-A0A409V6P8-F1
#
_entry.id   AF-A0A409V6P8-F1
#
_cell.length_a   1.000
_cell.length_b   1.000
_cell.length_c   1.000
_cell.angle_alpha   90.00
_cell.angle_beta   90.00
_cell.angle_gamma   90.00
#
_symmetry.space_group_name_H-M   'P 1'
#
loop_
_entity.id
_entity.type
_entity.pdbx_description
1 polymer ?
#
loop_
_entity_poly.entity_id
_entity_poly.type
_entity_poly.pdbx_seq_one_letter_code
_entity_poly.pdbx_strand_id
1 'polypeptide(L)'
;LAQYVLNIQRMKKLTPESNTQAILFRNCLKGKCDFYFDNQFRFKSLQKTLGDSTPPKILECIQRTVDKHAIVSTQLYIRQLTYETLHLCDKYKLRDNIPQKLTLTDEFVEKETLDCIEQDGDDIDDHSEQLQELLQSQLKDHRLIKLSKRTLKCSGSHHAADMLITRSTDILHQVKVQLMMKSANRSFPQTKQTLDQTLEELKIVTLQDIVKL
;
A
#
# COMPACT_ATOMS: atom_id res chain seq x y z
N LEU A 1 6.86 7.21 6.99
CA LEU A 1 7.06 6.41 8.23
C LEU A 1 6.78 4.92 8.00
N ALA A 2 5.59 4.53 7.52
CA ALA A 2 5.25 3.14 7.17
C ALA A 2 6.30 2.42 6.29
N GLN A 3 6.69 3.05 5.17
CA GLN A 3 7.73 2.52 4.28
C GLN A 3 9.10 2.36 4.96
N TYR A 4 9.43 3.25 5.91
CA TYR A 4 10.67 3.17 6.67
C TYR A 4 10.67 1.99 7.63
N VAL A 5 9.56 1.74 8.34
CA VAL A 5 9.40 0.58 9.23
C VAL A 5 9.56 -0.72 8.45
N LEU A 6 8.93 -0.84 7.28
CA LEU A 6 9.06 -2.02 6.43
C LEU A 6 10.47 -2.20 5.88
N ASN A 7 11.11 -1.11 5.45
CA ASN A 7 12.50 -1.15 5.00
C ASN A 7 13.45 -1.58 6.13
N ILE A 8 13.23 -1.12 7.36
CA ILE A 8 13.99 -1.55 8.54
C ILE A 8 13.76 -3.04 8.82
N GLN A 9 12.51 -3.53 8.76
CA GLN A 9 12.18 -4.95 8.95
C GLN A 9 12.79 -5.84 7.86
N ARG A 10 12.78 -5.40 6.59
CA ARG A 10 13.44 -6.11 5.49
C ARG A 10 14.94 -6.15 5.65
N MET A 11 15.54 -5.03 6.04
CA MET A 11 16.97 -4.97 6.32
C MET A 11 17.35 -5.94 7.44
N LYS A 12 16.58 -6.02 8.53
CA LYS A 12 16.83 -6.99 9.62
C LYS A 12 16.88 -8.46 9.18
N LYS A 13 16.30 -8.81 8.02
CA LYS A 13 16.34 -10.17 7.46
C LYS A 13 17.59 -10.45 6.61
N LEU A 14 18.43 -9.46 6.33
CA LEU A 14 19.66 -9.61 5.56
C LEU A 14 20.78 -10.14 6.46
N THR A 15 21.43 -11.22 6.03
CA THR A 15 22.66 -11.75 6.63
C THR A 15 23.88 -11.25 5.84
N PRO A 16 24.75 -10.42 6.43
CA PRO A 16 25.97 -9.97 5.76
C PRO A 16 26.94 -11.13 5.53
N GLU A 17 27.52 -11.21 4.34
CA GLU A 17 28.49 -12.25 3.95
C GLU A 17 29.95 -11.80 4.14
N SER A 18 30.16 -10.50 4.38
CA SER A 18 31.49 -9.93 4.65
C SER A 18 31.48 -8.86 5.73
N ASN A 19 32.64 -8.61 6.34
CA ASN A 19 32.80 -7.56 7.34
C ASN A 19 32.45 -6.16 6.81
N THR A 20 32.81 -5.87 5.56
CA THR A 20 32.45 -4.60 4.92
C THR A 20 30.93 -4.45 4.75
N GLN A 21 30.25 -5.53 4.35
CA GLN A 21 28.79 -5.54 4.29
C GLN A 21 28.17 -5.38 5.69
N ALA A 22 28.74 -6.00 6.72
CA ALA A 22 28.25 -5.87 8.10
C ALA A 22 28.36 -4.43 8.63
N ILE A 23 29.46 -3.73 8.33
CA ILE A 23 29.66 -2.32 8.72
C ILE A 23 28.67 -1.41 7.97
N LEU A 24 28.55 -1.57 6.65
CA LEU A 24 27.60 -0.80 5.84
C LEU A 24 26.15 -1.05 6.28
N PHE A 25 25.82 -2.31 6.58
CA PHE A 25 24.53 -2.72 7.09
C PHE A 25 24.21 -2.04 8.41
N ARG A 26 25.15 -2.05 9.37
CA ARG A 26 24.99 -1.39 10.68
C ARG A 26 24.79 0.11 10.54
N ASN A 27 25.57 0.76 9.68
CA ASN A 27 25.48 2.21 9.46
C ASN A 27 24.16 2.60 8.78
N CYS A 28 23.72 1.83 7.79
CA CYS A 28 22.43 2.05 7.12
C CYS A 28 21.25 1.84 8.09
N LEU A 29 21.31 0.79 8.91
CA LEU A 29 20.29 0.51 9.92
C LEU A 29 20.23 1.63 10.96
N LYS A 30 21.38 2.06 11.46
CA LYS A 30 21.48 3.19 12.39
C LYS A 30 20.90 4.47 11.79
N GLY A 31 21.34 4.87 10.59
CA GLY A 31 20.83 6.08 9.94
C GLY A 31 19.33 6.05 9.68
N LYS A 32 18.76 4.89 9.29
CA LYS A 32 17.30 4.76 9.11
C LYS A 32 16.54 4.77 10.44
N CYS A 33 17.09 4.20 11.50
CA CYS A 33 16.50 4.23 12.84
C CYS A 33 16.54 5.64 13.43
N ASP A 34 17.67 6.32 13.38
CA ASP A 34 17.85 7.69 13.90
C ASP A 34 16.87 8.64 13.19
N PHE A 35 16.82 8.59 11.85
CA PHE A 35 15.83 9.35 11.08
C PHE A 35 14.38 9.03 11.49
N TYR A 36 14.05 7.76 11.71
CA TYR A 36 12.71 7.37 12.14
C TYR A 36 12.36 7.95 13.51
N PHE A 37 13.24 7.83 14.50
CA PHE A 37 13.01 8.31 15.86
C PHE A 37 12.92 9.84 15.92
N ASP A 38 13.81 10.55 15.24
CA ASP A 38 13.82 12.02 15.20
C ASP A 38 12.53 12.56 14.58
N ASN A 39 12.10 11.98 13.46
CA ASN A 39 10.87 12.41 12.79
C ASN A 39 9.62 12.00 13.56
N GLN A 40 9.62 10.84 14.23
CA GLN A 40 8.47 10.40 15.04
C GLN A 40 8.26 11.32 16.24
N PHE A 41 9.32 11.69 16.95
CA PHE A 41 9.22 12.62 18.09
C PHE A 41 8.74 14.00 17.64
N ARG A 42 9.36 14.53 16.58
CA ARG A 42 8.97 15.83 16.01
C ARG A 42 7.53 15.84 15.52
N PHE A 43 7.07 14.77 14.86
CA PHE A 43 5.68 14.64 14.45
C PHE A 43 4.72 14.66 15.64
N LYS A 44 4.98 13.87 16.68
CA LYS A 44 4.17 13.86 17.90
C LYS A 44 4.11 15.23 18.58
N SER A 45 5.23 15.94 18.64
CA SER A 45 5.28 17.29 19.19
C SER A 45 4.43 18.26 18.38
N LEU A 46 4.56 18.26 17.04
CA LEU A 46 3.78 19.12 16.15
C LEU A 46 2.28 18.81 16.23
N GLN A 47 1.91 17.52 16.28
CA GLN A 47 0.53 17.09 16.46
C GLN A 47 -0.06 17.60 17.77
N LYS A 48 0.70 17.51 18.87
CA LYS A 48 0.28 18.06 20.17
C LYS A 48 0.10 19.57 20.11
N THR A 49 1.09 20.30 19.58
CA THR A 49 1.01 21.75 19.44
C THR A 49 -0.19 22.18 18.59
N LEU A 50 -0.47 21.47 17.50
CA LEU A 50 -1.66 21.70 16.68
C LEU A 50 -2.95 21.51 17.50
N GLY A 51 -3.04 20.42 18.27
CA GLY A 51 -4.18 20.14 19.14
C GLY A 51 -4.39 21.21 20.24
N ASP A 52 -3.30 21.70 20.83
CA ASP A 52 -3.35 22.68 21.92
C ASP A 52 -3.68 24.10 21.42
N SER A 53 -3.40 24.42 20.15
CA SER A 53 -3.53 25.77 19.60
C SER A 53 -4.71 25.97 18.65
N THR A 54 -5.40 24.89 18.27
CA THR A 54 -6.44 24.92 17.22
C THR A 54 -7.83 24.62 17.80
N PRO A 55 -8.87 25.40 17.45
CA PRO A 55 -10.23 25.11 17.88
C PRO A 55 -10.70 23.72 17.42
N PRO A 56 -11.50 22.99 18.23
CA PRO A 56 -11.96 21.63 17.90
C PRO A 56 -12.64 21.51 16.52
N LYS A 57 -13.44 22.53 16.13
CA LYS A 57 -14.12 22.57 14.82
C LYS A 57 -13.13 22.56 13.64
N ILE A 58 -11.98 23.23 13.80
CA ILE A 58 -10.95 23.29 12.77
C ILE A 58 -10.17 21.97 12.72
N LEU A 59 -9.87 21.37 13.88
CA LEU A 59 -9.27 20.03 13.94
C LEU A 59 -10.15 18.97 13.28
N GLU A 60 -11.46 19.06 13.44
CA GLU A 60 -12.41 18.17 12.77
C GLU A 60 -12.37 18.35 11.24
N CYS A 61 -12.34 19.59 10.75
CA CYS A 61 -12.20 19.90 9.32
C CYS A 61 -10.88 19.34 8.73
N ILE A 62 -9.77 19.52 9.46
CA ILE A 62 -8.47 18.94 9.08
C ILE A 62 -8.57 17.42 9.02
N GLN A 63 -9.16 16.78 10.03
CA GLN A 63 -9.27 15.32 10.07
C GLN A 63 -10.13 14.79 8.92
N ARG A 64 -11.26 15.44 8.60
CA ARG A 64 -12.10 15.07 7.43
C ARG A 64 -11.30 15.15 6.12
N THR A 65 -10.56 16.23 5.93
CA THR A 65 -9.69 16.40 4.75
C THR A 65 -8.62 15.30 4.65
N VAL A 66 -7.97 14.97 5.77
CA VAL A 66 -6.94 13.92 5.83
C VAL A 66 -7.57 12.54 5.61
N ASP A 67 -8.74 12.28 6.17
CA ASP A 67 -9.51 11.04 6.00
C ASP A 67 -9.88 10.84 4.52
N LYS A 68 -10.45 11.87 3.87
CA LYS A 68 -10.77 11.84 2.43
C LYS A 68 -9.55 11.52 1.58
N HIS A 69 -8.45 12.25 1.80
CA HIS A 69 -7.21 11.98 1.06
C HIS A 69 -6.69 10.56 1.32
N ALA A 70 -6.81 10.05 2.55
CA ALA A 70 -6.34 8.71 2.89
C ALA A 70 -7.15 7.63 2.16
N ILE A 71 -8.48 7.74 2.11
CA ILE A 71 -9.32 6.73 1.46
C ILE A 71 -9.23 6.80 -0.07
N VAL A 72 -9.21 8.00 -0.67
CA VAL A 72 -8.99 8.18 -2.11
C VAL A 72 -7.64 7.62 -2.56
N SER A 73 -6.57 7.88 -1.79
CA SER A 73 -5.25 7.28 -2.07
C SER A 73 -5.29 5.75 -1.96
N THR A 74 -6.04 5.22 -1.00
CA THR A 74 -6.21 3.77 -0.81
C THR A 74 -6.90 3.17 -2.03
N GLN A 75 -8.00 3.77 -2.50
CA GLN A 75 -8.71 3.35 -3.71
C GLN A 75 -7.77 3.32 -4.92
N LEU A 76 -7.02 4.39 -5.15
CA LEU A 76 -6.07 4.47 -6.28
C LEU A 76 -5.06 3.31 -6.26
N TYR A 77 -4.43 3.04 -5.11
CA TYR A 77 -3.42 1.98 -5.02
C TYR A 77 -4.00 0.57 -5.13
N ILE A 78 -5.17 0.31 -4.55
CA ILE A 78 -5.83 -1.00 -4.65
C ILE A 78 -6.30 -1.26 -6.08
N ARG A 79 -6.95 -0.28 -6.71
CA ARG A 79 -7.40 -0.37 -8.10
C ARG A 79 -6.22 -0.53 -9.06
N GLN A 80 -5.13 0.23 -8.88
CA GLN A 80 -3.89 0.04 -9.64
C GLN A 80 -3.31 -1.36 -9.47
N LEU A 81 -3.18 -1.84 -8.23
CA LEU A 81 -2.65 -3.17 -7.96
C LEU A 81 -3.53 -4.27 -8.58
N THR A 82 -4.85 -4.11 -8.53
CA THR A 82 -5.81 -5.03 -9.16
C THR A 82 -5.60 -5.10 -10.67
N TYR A 83 -5.50 -3.97 -11.36
CA TYR A 83 -5.23 -3.96 -12.81
C TYR A 83 -3.85 -4.56 -13.16
N GLU A 84 -2.80 -4.22 -12.41
CA GLU A 84 -1.47 -4.77 -12.66
C GLU A 84 -1.41 -6.29 -12.44
N THR A 85 -2.08 -6.78 -11.40
CA THR A 85 -2.13 -8.22 -11.08
C THR A 85 -2.97 -8.99 -12.10
N LEU A 86 -4.11 -8.45 -12.53
CA LEU A 86 -4.92 -9.00 -13.64
C LEU A 86 -4.08 -9.10 -14.92
N HIS A 87 -3.40 -8.02 -15.31
CA HIS A 87 -2.56 -8.00 -16.50
C HIS A 87 -1.44 -9.04 -16.44
N LEU A 88 -0.79 -9.21 -15.28
CA LEU A 88 0.24 -10.22 -15.10
C LEU A 88 -0.33 -11.64 -15.20
N CYS A 89 -1.50 -11.89 -14.61
CA CYS A 89 -2.14 -13.20 -14.68
C CYS A 89 -2.48 -13.58 -16.12
N ASP A 90 -3.05 -12.66 -16.90
CA ASP A 90 -3.34 -12.92 -18.31
C ASP A 90 -2.06 -13.13 -19.15
N LYS A 91 -1.06 -12.26 -18.97
CA LYS A 91 0.18 -12.29 -19.75
C LYS A 91 0.99 -13.57 -19.53
N TYR A 92 1.05 -14.08 -18.30
CA TYR A 92 1.84 -15.26 -17.93
C TYR A 92 0.99 -16.51 -17.69
N LYS A 93 -0.32 -16.45 -18.00
CA LYS A 93 -1.29 -17.54 -17.83
C LYS A 93 -1.33 -18.12 -16.41
N LEU A 94 -1.21 -17.24 -15.43
CA LEU A 94 -1.33 -17.57 -14.01
C LEU A 94 -2.81 -17.70 -13.62
N ARG A 95 -3.06 -18.31 -12.46
CA ARG A 95 -4.39 -18.26 -11.83
C ARG A 95 -4.67 -16.86 -11.27
N ASP A 96 -5.94 -16.52 -11.21
CA ASP A 96 -6.49 -15.19 -10.91
C ASP A 96 -6.98 -15.05 -9.46
N ASN A 97 -6.58 -15.97 -8.57
CA ASN A 97 -6.92 -15.95 -7.15
C ASN A 97 -6.53 -14.65 -6.44
N ILE A 98 -5.34 -14.09 -6.72
CA ILE A 98 -4.91 -12.80 -6.16
C ILE A 98 -5.75 -11.63 -6.69
N PRO A 99 -5.87 -11.40 -8.01
CA PRO A 99 -6.67 -10.28 -8.52
C PRO A 99 -8.16 -10.38 -8.15
N GLN A 100 -8.74 -11.58 -8.04
CA GLN A 100 -10.11 -11.75 -7.54
C GLN A 100 -10.27 -11.21 -6.12
N LYS A 101 -9.34 -11.56 -5.22
CA LYS A 101 -9.35 -11.05 -3.84
C LYS A 101 -9.19 -9.52 -3.79
N LEU A 102 -8.29 -8.98 -4.60
CA LEU A 102 -8.08 -7.54 -4.67
C LEU A 102 -9.27 -6.79 -5.26
N THR A 103 -10.00 -7.38 -6.21
CA THR A 103 -11.23 -6.81 -6.76
C THR A 103 -12.30 -6.70 -5.67
N LEU A 104 -12.48 -7.74 -4.86
CA LEU A 104 -13.39 -7.67 -3.71
C LEU A 104 -12.95 -6.59 -2.72
N THR A 105 -11.64 -6.47 -2.44
CA THR A 105 -11.12 -5.38 -1.59
C THR A 105 -11.45 -4.01 -2.19
N ASP A 106 -11.28 -3.83 -3.49
CA ASP A 106 -11.55 -2.59 -4.22
C ASP A 106 -13.00 -2.16 -4.10
N GLU A 107 -13.96 -3.09 -4.18
CA GLU A 107 -15.40 -2.80 -4.03
C GLU A 107 -15.73 -2.21 -2.65
N PHE A 108 -15.15 -2.75 -1.57
CA PHE A 108 -15.34 -2.20 -0.22
C PHE A 108 -14.70 -0.83 -0.07
N VAL A 109 -13.50 -0.64 -0.63
CA VAL A 109 -12.78 0.64 -0.60
C VAL A 109 -13.54 1.70 -1.39
N GLU A 110 -14.03 1.36 -2.57
CA GLU A 110 -14.81 2.23 -3.44
C GLU A 110 -16.07 2.71 -2.72
N LYS A 111 -16.82 1.80 -2.10
CA LYS A 111 -18.03 2.16 -1.35
C LYS A 111 -17.74 3.20 -0.27
N GLU A 112 -16.77 2.95 0.61
CA GLU A 112 -16.44 3.91 1.68
C GLU A 112 -15.79 5.20 1.15
N THR A 113 -15.19 5.17 -0.05
CA THR A 113 -14.69 6.38 -0.73
C THR A 113 -15.85 7.24 -1.23
N LEU A 114 -16.82 6.63 -1.91
CA LEU A 114 -18.00 7.33 -2.41
C LEU A 114 -18.83 7.94 -1.28
N ASP A 115 -19.06 7.17 -0.20
CA ASP A 115 -19.72 7.67 1.01
C ASP A 115 -18.99 8.89 1.60
N CYS A 116 -17.65 8.90 1.56
CA CYS A 116 -16.84 10.02 2.06
C CYS A 116 -16.94 11.26 1.18
N ILE A 117 -16.97 11.10 -0.14
CA ILE A 117 -17.06 12.17 -1.13
C ILE A 117 -18.45 12.83 -1.06
N GLU A 118 -19.50 12.00 -1.01
CA GLU A 118 -20.88 12.47 -0.88
C GLU A 118 -21.10 13.26 0.41
N GLN A 119 -20.55 12.78 1.54
CA GLN A 119 -20.64 13.47 2.84
C GLN A 119 -19.96 14.84 2.86
N ASP A 120 -18.90 15.02 2.08
CA ASP A 120 -18.20 16.30 1.93
C ASP A 120 -18.88 17.22 0.88
N GLY A 121 -19.87 16.71 0.14
CA GLY A 121 -20.60 17.45 -0.89
C GLY A 121 -19.84 17.60 -2.20
N ASP A 122 -18.85 16.74 -2.44
CA ASP A 122 -18.07 16.70 -3.67
C ASP A 122 -18.81 15.93 -4.78
N ASP A 123 -18.43 16.19 -6.04
CA ASP A 123 -18.99 15.53 -7.20
C ASP A 123 -18.34 14.14 -7.43
N ILE A 124 -19.18 13.11 -7.45
CA ILE A 124 -18.76 11.72 -7.64
C ILE A 124 -18.28 11.46 -9.08
N ASP A 125 -18.89 12.11 -10.06
CA ASP A 125 -18.53 11.94 -11.46
C ASP A 125 -17.16 12.58 -11.71
N ASP A 126 -16.92 13.80 -11.20
CA ASP A 126 -15.61 14.47 -11.26
C ASP A 126 -14.53 13.63 -10.56
N HIS A 127 -14.80 13.09 -9.37
CA HIS A 127 -13.86 12.18 -8.70
C HIS A 127 -13.54 10.96 -9.55
N SER A 128 -14.54 10.36 -10.20
CA SER A 128 -14.38 9.16 -11.02
C SER A 128 -13.50 9.44 -12.25
N GLU A 129 -13.70 10.58 -12.91
CA GLU A 129 -12.87 11.04 -14.03
C GLU A 129 -11.43 11.27 -13.59
N GLN A 130 -11.21 12.01 -12.49
CA GLN A 130 -9.88 12.28 -11.95
C GLN A 130 -9.15 11.01 -11.52
N LEU A 131 -9.86 10.07 -10.88
CA LEU A 131 -9.30 8.79 -10.49
C LEU A 131 -8.86 7.99 -11.73
N GLN A 132 -9.67 8.00 -12.79
CA GLN A 132 -9.34 7.31 -14.03
C GLN A 132 -8.09 7.90 -14.71
N GLU A 133 -7.98 9.22 -14.79
CA GLU A 133 -6.79 9.90 -15.33
C GLU A 133 -5.53 9.57 -14.53
N LEU A 134 -5.61 9.66 -13.20
CA LEU A 134 -4.51 9.33 -12.30
C LEU A 134 -4.09 7.87 -12.45
N LEU A 135 -5.06 6.96 -12.52
CA LEU A 135 -4.80 5.53 -12.69
C LEU A 135 -4.07 5.23 -13.99
N GLN A 136 -4.49 5.84 -15.11
CA GLN A 136 -3.82 5.67 -16.41
C GLN A 136 -2.35 6.13 -16.35
N SER A 137 -2.10 7.28 -15.72
CA SER A 137 -0.75 7.80 -15.50
C SER A 137 0.10 6.84 -14.63
N GLN A 138 -0.46 6.35 -13.52
CA GLN A 138 0.25 5.44 -12.62
C GLN A 138 0.60 4.09 -13.28
N LEU A 139 -0.31 3.53 -14.07
CA LEU A 139 -0.09 2.26 -14.79
C LEU A 139 1.03 2.38 -15.84
N LYS A 140 1.21 3.57 -16.42
CA LYS A 140 2.25 3.85 -17.42
C LYS A 140 3.62 4.08 -16.77
N ASP A 141 3.69 4.98 -15.79
CA ASP A 141 4.97 5.54 -15.32
C ASP A 141 5.39 5.02 -13.94
N HIS A 142 4.43 4.54 -13.13
CA HIS A 142 4.63 4.23 -11.71
C HIS A 142 4.16 2.82 -11.34
N ARG A 143 4.50 1.86 -12.18
CA ARG A 143 4.18 0.44 -11.95
C ARG A 143 4.61 -0.05 -10.57
N LEU A 144 3.66 -0.65 -9.87
CA LEU A 144 3.81 -1.22 -8.53
C LEU A 144 4.55 -2.55 -8.55
N ILE A 145 4.33 -3.36 -9.60
CA ILE A 145 4.98 -4.66 -9.79
C ILE A 145 5.94 -4.58 -10.99
N LYS A 146 7.24 -4.49 -10.68
CA LYS A 146 8.32 -4.47 -11.67
C LYS A 146 8.99 -5.83 -11.77
N LEU A 147 8.93 -6.46 -12.94
CA LEU A 147 9.59 -7.74 -13.19
C LEU A 147 11.02 -7.53 -13.69
N SER A 148 11.97 -8.30 -13.14
CA SER A 148 13.34 -8.36 -13.63
C SER A 148 13.38 -9.01 -15.01
N LYS A 149 13.81 -8.28 -16.05
CA LYS A 149 13.95 -8.82 -17.42
C LYS A 149 14.90 -10.02 -17.47
N ARG A 150 15.96 -10.02 -16.65
CA ARG A 150 16.94 -11.12 -16.60
C ARG A 150 16.31 -12.37 -16.01
N THR A 151 15.65 -12.24 -14.86
CA THR A 151 15.06 -13.39 -14.15
C THR A 151 13.86 -13.93 -14.92
N LEU A 152 13.07 -13.07 -15.55
CA LEU A 152 11.97 -13.48 -16.42
C LEU A 152 12.43 -14.38 -17.58
N LYS A 153 13.62 -14.15 -18.14
CA LYS A 153 14.18 -15.01 -19.19
C LYS A 153 14.56 -16.41 -18.68
N CYS A 154 14.93 -16.52 -17.40
CA CYS A 154 15.39 -17.78 -16.81
C CYS A 154 14.25 -18.61 -16.22
N SER A 155 13.29 -17.97 -15.55
CA SER A 155 12.23 -18.65 -14.77
C SER A 155 10.81 -18.25 -15.17
N GLY A 156 10.63 -17.40 -16.19
CA GLY A 156 9.35 -17.17 -16.86
C GLY A 156 8.17 -16.90 -15.92
N SER A 157 7.16 -17.76 -16.00
CA SER A 157 5.93 -17.70 -15.21
C SER A 157 6.16 -17.87 -13.71
N HIS A 158 7.18 -18.63 -13.28
CA HIS A 158 7.50 -18.78 -11.86
C HIS A 158 7.98 -17.46 -11.25
N HIS A 159 8.84 -16.72 -11.96
CA HIS A 159 9.26 -15.39 -11.53
C HIS A 159 8.09 -14.41 -11.46
N ALA A 160 7.19 -14.47 -12.45
CA ALA A 160 5.99 -13.64 -12.45
C ALA A 160 5.07 -13.96 -11.26
N ALA A 161 4.87 -15.24 -10.94
CA ALA A 161 4.06 -15.70 -9.81
C ALA A 161 4.68 -15.29 -8.46
N ASP A 162 5.99 -15.47 -8.28
CA ASP A 162 6.69 -15.05 -7.05
C ASP A 162 6.59 -13.55 -6.81
N MET A 163 6.79 -12.76 -7.87
CA MET A 163 6.63 -11.31 -7.81
C MET A 163 5.18 -10.90 -7.57
N LEU A 164 4.21 -11.62 -8.13
CA LEU A 164 2.79 -11.38 -7.92
C LEU A 164 2.43 -11.53 -6.43
N ILE A 165 2.83 -12.64 -5.80
CA ILE A 165 2.58 -12.90 -4.37
C ILE A 165 3.29 -11.86 -3.52
N THR A 166 4.61 -11.75 -3.68
CA THR A 166 5.45 -10.93 -2.81
C THR A 166 5.06 -9.45 -2.88
N ARG A 167 4.89 -8.91 -4.10
CA ARG A 167 4.58 -7.49 -4.28
C ARG A 167 3.15 -7.16 -3.87
N SER A 168 2.18 -8.01 -4.18
CA SER A 168 0.79 -7.76 -3.78
C SER A 168 0.68 -7.68 -2.26
N THR A 169 1.26 -8.65 -1.54
CA THR A 169 1.29 -8.65 -0.07
C THR A 169 2.01 -7.42 0.49
N ASP A 170 3.17 -7.07 -0.06
CA ASP A 170 3.95 -5.91 0.36
C ASP A 170 3.21 -4.58 0.20
N ILE A 171 2.54 -4.40 -0.94
CA ILE A 171 1.84 -3.17 -1.29
C ILE A 171 0.55 -3.07 -0.50
N LEU A 172 -0.23 -4.16 -0.40
CA LEU A 172 -1.45 -4.21 0.40
C LEU A 172 -1.15 -3.87 1.86
N HIS A 173 -0.05 -4.40 2.40
CA HIS A 173 0.40 -4.05 3.74
C HIS A 173 0.79 -2.57 3.86
N GLN A 174 1.47 -2.00 2.88
CA GLN A 174 1.79 -0.56 2.87
C GLN A 174 0.52 0.30 2.84
N VAL A 175 -0.44 -0.05 2.00
CA VAL A 175 -1.73 0.65 1.89
C VAL A 175 -2.48 0.61 3.22
N LYS A 176 -2.61 -0.58 3.83
CA LYS A 176 -3.18 -0.74 5.18
C LYS A 176 -2.51 0.17 6.20
N VAL A 177 -1.18 0.12 6.31
CA VAL A 177 -0.47 0.92 7.31
C VAL A 177 -0.66 2.42 7.04
N GLN A 178 -0.65 2.85 5.78
CA GLN A 178 -0.89 4.25 5.45
C GLN A 178 -2.31 4.70 5.81
N LEU A 179 -3.33 3.91 5.51
CA LEU A 179 -4.71 4.19 5.89
C LEU A 179 -4.84 4.30 7.42
N MET A 180 -4.31 3.33 8.16
CA MET A 180 -4.34 3.32 9.63
C MET A 180 -3.57 4.49 10.26
N MET A 181 -2.49 4.95 9.63
CA MET A 181 -1.69 6.06 10.14
C MET A 181 -2.29 7.44 9.87
N LYS A 182 -2.99 7.59 8.73
CA LYS A 182 -3.51 8.89 8.28
C LYS A 182 -4.96 9.10 8.73
N SER A 183 -5.78 8.06 8.67
CA SER A 183 -7.19 8.18 9.00
C SER A 183 -7.45 8.05 10.50
N ALA A 184 -8.51 8.70 11.00
CA ALA A 184 -8.94 8.49 12.37
C ALA A 184 -9.34 7.02 12.60
N ASN A 185 -9.17 6.51 13.84
CA ASN A 185 -9.45 5.11 14.16
C ASN A 185 -10.88 4.68 13.80
N ARG A 186 -11.86 5.59 13.97
CA ARG A 186 -13.27 5.37 13.68
C ARG A 186 -13.62 5.41 12.18
N SER A 187 -12.76 5.99 11.35
CA SER A 187 -13.01 6.17 9.92
C SER A 187 -12.70 4.89 9.15
N PHE A 188 -13.49 4.60 8.12
CA PHE A 188 -13.28 3.49 7.17
C PHE A 188 -13.13 2.10 7.82
N PRO A 189 -14.00 1.69 8.77
CA PRO A 189 -13.86 0.42 9.46
C PRO A 189 -13.94 -0.79 8.52
N GLN A 190 -14.77 -0.72 7.46
CA GLN A 190 -14.94 -1.85 6.54
C GLN A 190 -13.69 -2.04 5.70
N THR A 191 -13.15 -0.96 5.13
CA THR A 191 -11.90 -0.99 4.36
C THR A 191 -10.74 -1.53 5.20
N LYS A 192 -10.60 -1.05 6.44
CA LYS A 192 -9.56 -1.54 7.36
C LYS A 192 -9.69 -3.04 7.62
N GLN A 193 -10.91 -3.52 7.87
CA GLN A 193 -11.18 -4.93 8.10
C GLN A 193 -10.90 -5.79 6.85
N THR A 194 -11.36 -5.36 5.69
CA THR A 194 -11.17 -6.09 4.43
C THR A 194 -9.68 -6.14 4.05
N LEU A 195 -8.94 -5.04 4.20
CA LEU A 195 -7.49 -5.03 3.98
C LEU A 195 -6.77 -6.02 4.89
N ASP A 196 -7.21 -6.17 6.14
CA ASP A 196 -6.66 -7.16 7.09
C ASP A 196 -6.92 -8.58 6.63
N GLN A 197 -8.17 -8.88 6.29
CA GLN A 197 -8.59 -10.20 5.82
C GLN A 197 -7.84 -10.59 4.55
N THR A 198 -7.84 -9.73 3.53
CA THR A 198 -7.14 -9.99 2.28
C THR A 198 -5.64 -10.17 2.51
N LEU A 199 -5.03 -9.42 3.44
CA LEU A 199 -3.61 -9.58 3.75
C LEU A 199 -3.30 -10.93 4.40
N GLU A 200 -4.13 -11.40 5.33
CA GLU A 200 -3.96 -12.75 5.91
C GLU A 200 -4.16 -13.85 4.86
N GLU A 201 -5.12 -13.69 3.97
CA GLU A 201 -5.34 -14.62 2.85
C GLU A 201 -4.15 -14.64 1.88
N LEU A 202 -3.54 -13.50 1.56
CA LEU A 202 -2.37 -13.47 0.67
C LEU A 202 -1.11 -14.07 1.30
N LYS A 203 -0.99 -14.08 2.64
CA LYS A 203 0.16 -14.69 3.33
C LYS A 203 0.20 -16.21 3.21
N ILE A 204 -0.96 -16.85 3.02
CA ILE A 204 -1.07 -18.30 2.87
C ILE A 204 -0.98 -18.76 1.41
N VAL A 205 -1.07 -17.84 0.43
CA VAL A 205 -0.95 -18.17 -0.98
C VAL A 205 0.47 -18.61 -1.31
N THR A 206 0.59 -19.78 -1.93
CA THR A 206 1.85 -20.35 -2.37
C THR A 206 1.99 -20.29 -3.90
N LEU A 207 3.21 -20.55 -4.40
CA LEU A 207 3.46 -20.62 -5.85
C LEU A 207 2.60 -21.67 -6.55
N GLN A 208 2.31 -22.80 -5.89
CA GLN A 208 1.50 -23.88 -6.44
C GLN A 208 0.03 -23.47 -6.65
N ASP A 209 -0.44 -22.50 -5.87
CA ASP A 209 -1.79 -21.95 -6.00
C ASP A 209 -1.94 -21.03 -7.20
N ILE A 210 -0.82 -20.54 -7.76
CA ILE A 210 -0.79 -19.53 -8.83
C ILE A 210 -0.32 -20.11 -10.17
N VAL A 211 0.71 -20.93 -10.16
CA VAL A 211 1.25 -21.54 -11.38
C VAL A 211 0.33 -22.68 -11.80
N LYS A 212 -0.17 -22.64 -13.04
CA LYS A 212 -0.85 -23.78 -13.65
C LYS A 212 0.21 -24.85 -13.96
N LEU A 213 0.15 -25.98 -13.27
CA LEU A 213 0.90 -27.19 -13.62
C LEU A 213 0.47 -27.71 -14.99
#